data_AF-E4YLX0-F1
#
_entry.id   AF-E4YLX0-F1
#
_cell.length_a   1.000
_cell.length_b   1.000
_cell.length_c   1.000
_cell.angle_alpha   90.00
_cell.angle_beta   90.00
_cell.angle_gamma   90.00
#
_symmetry.space_group_name_H-M   'P 1'
#
loop_
_entity.id
_entity.type
_entity.pdbx_description
1 polymer ?
#
loop_
_entity_poly.entity_id
_entity_poly.type
_entity_poly.pdbx_seq_one_letter_code
_entity_poly.pdbx_strand_id
1 'polypeptide(L)'
;MEKPKMIAAEIVDFFNARPELEGIYIAAPLEERPLIDAIKSSIGETVPILIGDSLMTHMLGMYPNCKWMKDNFHDIFSSLEQEICSLSDTFLYASGSSWSLNIMMERHARNIRKKKASQIFIYNF
;
A
#
# COMPACT_ATOMS: atom_id res chain seq x y z
N MET A 1 8.33 6.76 22.34
CA MET A 1 7.72 7.34 21.13
C MET A 1 6.59 6.42 20.71
N GLU A 2 5.39 6.93 20.41
CA GLU A 2 4.26 6.07 20.03
C GLU A 2 4.55 5.38 18.69
N LYS A 3 4.25 4.08 18.57
CA LYS A 3 4.54 3.23 17.39
C LYS A 3 4.12 3.86 16.04
N PRO A 4 2.94 4.50 15.90
CA PRO A 4 2.55 5.14 14.64
C PRO A 4 3.47 6.30 14.22
N LYS A 5 3.97 7.08 15.19
CA LYS A 5 4.87 8.22 14.92
C LYS A 5 6.24 7.75 14.44
N MET A 6 6.72 6.62 14.94
CA MET A 6 7.94 5.98 14.45
C MET A 6 7.81 5.57 12.99
N ILE A 7 6.73 4.84 12.66
CA ILE A 7 6.47 4.38 11.28
C ILE A 7 6.32 5.58 10.34
N ALA A 8 5.57 6.60 10.75
CA ALA A 8 5.41 7.82 9.97
C ALA A 8 6.75 8.54 9.70
N ALA A 9 7.61 8.65 10.71
CA ALA A 9 8.94 9.25 10.54
C ALA A 9 9.80 8.46 9.54
N GLU A 10 9.83 7.13 9.66
CA GLU A 10 10.57 6.28 8.71
C GLU A 10 10.05 6.42 7.27
N ILE A 11 8.72 6.47 7.09
CA ILE A 11 8.09 6.69 5.78
C ILE A 11 8.47 8.07 5.21
N VAL A 12 8.43 9.13 6.03
CA VAL A 12 8.74 10.50 5.60
C VAL A 12 10.21 10.64 5.23
N ASP A 13 11.13 10.14 6.06
CA ASP A 13 12.57 10.17 5.79
C ASP A 13 12.89 9.44 4.48
N PHE A 14 12.20 8.33 4.23
CA PHE A 14 12.34 7.57 3.01
C PHE A 14 11.87 8.27 1.75
N PHE A 15 10.69 8.87 1.85
CA PHE A 15 10.06 9.61 0.76
C PHE A 15 10.88 10.84 0.41
N ASN A 16 11.29 11.62 1.42
CA ASN A 16 12.12 12.82 1.23
C ASN A 16 13.49 12.52 0.61
N ALA A 17 14.04 11.32 0.83
CA ALA A 17 15.29 10.89 0.21
C ALA A 17 15.14 10.51 -1.29
N ARG A 18 13.92 10.51 -1.83
CA ARG A 18 13.59 10.10 -3.21
C ARG A 18 12.64 11.12 -3.88
N PRO A 19 13.19 12.23 -4.40
CA PRO A 19 12.39 13.28 -5.02
C PRO A 19 11.64 12.82 -6.29
N GLU A 20 11.96 11.64 -6.83
CA GLU A 20 11.22 11.01 -7.92
C GLU A 20 9.88 10.38 -7.51
N LEU A 21 9.62 10.21 -6.21
CA LEU A 21 8.35 9.65 -5.74
C LEU A 21 7.29 10.75 -5.62
N GLU A 22 6.11 10.50 -6.18
CA GLU A 22 5.02 11.49 -6.21
C GLU A 22 3.94 11.24 -5.14
N GLY A 23 3.93 10.05 -4.54
CA GLY A 23 2.96 9.69 -3.51
C GLY A 23 3.19 8.31 -2.92
N ILE A 24 2.36 7.98 -1.93
CA ILE A 24 2.42 6.72 -1.20
C ILE A 24 1.06 6.03 -1.29
N TYR A 25 1.08 4.74 -1.61
CA TYR A 25 -0.08 3.87 -1.47
C TYR A 25 0.15 2.93 -0.29
N ILE A 26 -0.80 2.89 0.65
CA ILE A 26 -0.76 1.98 1.79
C ILE A 26 -1.87 0.93 1.63
N ALA A 27 -1.45 -0.27 1.26
CA ALA A 27 -2.27 -1.47 1.31
C ALA A 27 -2.17 -2.09 2.71
N ALA A 28 -3.28 -2.14 3.42
CA ALA A 28 -3.36 -2.75 4.75
C ALA A 28 -4.77 -3.32 4.96
N PRO A 29 -4.92 -4.38 5.79
CA PRO A 29 -6.23 -4.88 6.17
C PRO A 29 -7.12 -3.78 6.76
N LEU A 30 -8.44 -3.88 6.55
CA LEU A 30 -9.38 -2.86 6.99
C LEU A 30 -9.37 -2.67 8.52
N GLU A 31 -9.04 -3.72 9.26
CA GLU A 31 -8.91 -3.71 10.72
C GLU A 31 -7.77 -2.81 11.21
N GLU A 32 -6.76 -2.59 10.37
CA GLU A 32 -5.62 -1.71 10.68
C GLU A 32 -5.91 -0.23 10.40
N ARG A 33 -7.14 0.11 9.98
CA ARG A 33 -7.49 1.50 9.65
C ARG A 33 -7.13 2.52 10.74
N PRO A 34 -7.37 2.28 12.04
CA PRO A 34 -6.96 3.22 13.08
C PRO A 34 -5.45 3.50 13.09
N LEU A 35 -4.62 2.50 12.79
CA LEU A 35 -3.17 2.65 12.67
C LEU A 35 -2.81 3.46 11.43
N ILE A 36 -3.45 3.19 10.28
CA ILE A 36 -3.19 3.90 9.03
C ILE A 36 -3.59 5.38 9.15
N ASP A 37 -4.72 5.68 9.77
CA ASP A 37 -5.15 7.05 10.01
C ASP A 37 -4.18 7.78 10.97
N ALA A 38 -3.66 7.10 11.99
CA ALA A 38 -2.65 7.65 12.88
C ALA A 38 -1.30 7.92 12.17
N ILE A 39 -0.89 7.03 11.26
CA ILE A 39 0.30 7.23 10.40
C ILE A 39 0.07 8.42 9.48
N LYS A 40 -1.05 8.45 8.75
CA LYS A 40 -1.40 9.54 7.83
C LYS A 40 -1.46 10.89 8.53
N SER A 41 -2.08 10.95 9.71
CA SER A 41 -2.11 12.17 10.53
C SER A 41 -0.72 12.60 11.01
N SER A 42 0.20 11.66 11.21
CA SER A 42 1.57 11.95 11.63
C SER A 42 2.45 12.42 10.46
N ILE A 43 2.17 11.98 9.23
CA ILE A 43 2.85 12.45 8.00
C ILE A 43 2.35 13.84 7.59
N GLY A 44 1.06 14.12 7.79
CA GLY A 44 0.42 15.39 7.42
C GLY A 44 0.19 15.51 5.91
N GLU A 45 0.01 16.74 5.42
CA GLU A 45 -0.27 17.05 4.01
C GLU A 45 0.98 17.13 3.12
N THR A 46 2.15 16.76 3.66
CA THR A 46 3.44 16.86 2.96
C THR A 46 3.59 15.85 1.83
N VAL A 47 2.88 14.72 1.92
CA VAL A 47 2.96 13.61 0.96
C VAL A 47 1.55 13.15 0.58
N PRO A 48 1.22 13.02 -0.72
CA PRO A 48 -0.04 12.40 -1.13
C PRO A 48 -0.10 10.93 -0.67
N ILE A 49 -1.03 10.62 0.24
CA ILE A 49 -1.25 9.26 0.73
C ILE A 49 -2.61 8.75 0.26
N LEU A 50 -2.57 7.68 -0.52
CA LEU A 50 -3.71 6.90 -0.96
C LEU A 50 -3.81 5.60 -0.16
N ILE A 51 -5.04 5.17 0.12
CA ILE A 51 -5.35 3.97 0.90
C ILE A 51 -6.52 3.22 0.25
N GLY A 52 -6.81 2.02 0.75
CA GLY A 52 -7.85 1.13 0.25
C GLY A 52 -9.23 1.79 0.00
N ASP A 53 -9.67 2.74 0.83
CA ASP A 53 -10.99 3.38 0.69
C ASP A 53 -11.22 4.07 -0.66
N SER A 54 -10.20 4.79 -1.14
CA SER A 54 -10.29 5.50 -2.41
C SER A 54 -10.45 4.50 -3.56
N LEU A 55 -9.74 3.37 -3.46
CA LEU A 55 -9.82 2.28 -4.44
C LEU A 55 -11.17 1.55 -4.37
N MET A 56 -11.63 1.22 -3.16
CA MET A 56 -12.90 0.55 -2.93
C MET A 56 -14.07 1.38 -3.49
N THR A 57 -14.09 2.69 -3.18
CA THR A 57 -15.13 3.60 -3.66
C THR A 57 -15.14 3.65 -5.19
N HIS A 58 -13.97 3.72 -5.80
CA HIS A 58 -13.83 3.73 -7.26
C HIS A 58 -14.34 2.41 -7.88
N MET A 59 -13.93 1.26 -7.35
CA MET A 59 -14.34 -0.05 -7.85
C MET A 59 -15.85 -0.28 -7.75
N LEU A 60 -16.46 0.04 -6.60
CA LEU A 60 -17.91 -0.10 -6.41
C LEU A 60 -18.69 0.84 -7.33
N GLY A 61 -18.14 2.03 -7.62
CA GLY A 61 -18.71 2.98 -8.58
C GLY A 61 -18.65 2.50 -10.04
N MET A 62 -17.63 1.72 -10.42
CA MET A 62 -17.51 1.16 -11.78
C MET A 62 -18.50 0.02 -12.04
N TYR A 63 -18.89 -0.73 -11.01
CA TYR A 63 -19.72 -1.93 -11.13
C TYR A 63 -20.96 -1.93 -10.20
N PRO A 64 -21.82 -0.89 -10.23
CA PRO A 64 -22.83 -0.65 -9.20
C PRO A 64 -23.89 -1.77 -9.11
N ASN A 65 -24.19 -2.43 -10.24
CA ASN A 65 -25.22 -3.47 -10.36
C ASN A 65 -24.66 -4.87 -10.65
N CYS A 66 -23.35 -5.09 -10.49
CA CYS A 66 -22.74 -6.39 -10.74
C CYS A 66 -22.74 -7.25 -9.47
N LYS A 67 -23.67 -8.21 -9.39
CA LYS A 67 -23.72 -9.15 -8.26
C LYS A 67 -22.43 -9.94 -8.11
N TRP A 68 -21.90 -10.47 -9.22
CA TRP A 68 -20.65 -11.24 -9.20
C TRP A 68 -19.48 -10.43 -8.63
N MET A 69 -19.36 -9.16 -9.00
CA MET A 69 -18.32 -8.28 -8.45
C MET A 69 -18.50 -8.10 -6.94
N LYS A 70 -19.73 -7.92 -6.44
CA LYS A 70 -20.01 -7.81 -5.00
C LYS A 70 -19.65 -9.09 -4.26
N ASP A 71 -20.04 -10.24 -4.81
CA ASP A 71 -19.81 -11.56 -4.22
C ASP A 71 -18.30 -11.90 -4.17
N ASN A 72 -17.50 -11.38 -5.09
CA ASN A 72 -16.05 -11.61 -5.20
C ASN A 72 -15.21 -10.37 -4.83
N PHE A 73 -15.80 -9.38 -4.14
CA PHE A 73 -15.19 -8.06 -4.00
C PHE A 73 -13.83 -8.12 -3.32
N HIS A 74 -13.70 -8.86 -2.22
CA HIS A 74 -12.48 -8.93 -1.43
C HIS A 74 -11.29 -9.49 -2.24
N ASP A 75 -11.52 -10.54 -3.04
CA ASP A 75 -10.46 -11.15 -3.85
C ASP A 75 -10.01 -10.23 -4.99
N ILE A 76 -10.98 -9.58 -5.65
CA ILE A 76 -10.70 -8.64 -6.74
C ILE A 76 -10.00 -7.39 -6.19
N PHE A 77 -10.46 -6.86 -5.06
CA PHE A 77 -9.86 -5.73 -4.37
C PHE A 77 -8.41 -6.05 -3.97
N SER A 78 -8.19 -7.17 -3.29
CA SER A 78 -6.85 -7.64 -2.91
C SER A 78 -5.94 -7.85 -4.12
N SER A 79 -6.46 -8.38 -5.23
CA SER A 79 -5.70 -8.55 -6.46
C SER A 79 -5.29 -7.21 -7.08
N LEU A 80 -6.19 -6.21 -7.04
CA LEU A 80 -5.90 -4.87 -7.54
C LEU A 80 -4.89 -4.14 -6.67
N GLU A 81 -4.98 -4.28 -5.34
CA GLU A 81 -3.96 -3.76 -4.42
C GLU A 81 -2.58 -4.40 -4.70
N GLN A 82 -2.53 -5.72 -4.92
CA GLN A 82 -1.30 -6.40 -5.32
C GLN A 82 -0.74 -5.88 -6.64
N GLU A 83 -1.60 -5.61 -7.64
CA GLU A 83 -1.18 -5.03 -8.92
C GLU A 83 -0.59 -3.62 -8.73
N ILE A 84 -1.26 -2.75 -7.97
CA ILE A 84 -0.76 -1.40 -7.65
C ILE A 84 0.61 -1.48 -6.96
N CYS A 85 0.76 -2.35 -5.96
CA CYS A 85 2.02 -2.56 -5.27
C CYS A 85 3.10 -3.21 -6.16
N SER A 86 2.71 -4.03 -7.13
CA SER A 86 3.65 -4.64 -8.08
C SER A 86 4.20 -3.59 -9.06
N LEU A 87 3.40 -2.60 -9.43
CA LEU A 87 3.75 -1.56 -10.39
C LEU A 87 4.47 -0.35 -9.77
N SER A 88 4.46 -0.22 -8.44
CA SER A 88 5.11 0.91 -7.75
C SER A 88 6.62 0.97 -8.00
N ASP A 89 7.22 2.16 -7.96
CA ASP A 89 8.69 2.29 -8.08
C ASP A 89 9.42 1.57 -6.94
N THR A 90 8.97 1.82 -5.71
CA THR A 90 9.47 1.16 -4.50
C THR A 90 8.34 0.40 -3.83
N PHE A 91 8.64 -0.82 -3.37
CA PHE A 91 7.72 -1.62 -2.55
C PHE A 91 8.31 -1.89 -1.17
N LEU A 92 7.62 -1.37 -0.16
CA LEU A 92 7.88 -1.52 1.28
C LEU A 92 6.91 -2.58 1.80
N TYR A 93 7.37 -3.55 2.60
CA TYR A 93 6.56 -4.74 2.86
C TYR A 93 6.79 -5.39 4.23
N ALA A 94 5.82 -6.20 4.65
CA ALA A 94 5.88 -7.00 5.87
C ALA A 94 6.69 -8.28 5.64
N SER A 95 7.78 -8.45 6.39
CA SER A 95 8.51 -9.74 6.40
C SER A 95 7.60 -10.84 6.97
N GLY A 96 7.41 -11.93 6.22
CA GLY A 96 6.55 -13.04 6.62
C GLY A 96 5.13 -13.02 6.05
N SER A 97 4.73 -11.94 5.37
CA SER A 97 3.44 -11.90 4.68
C SER A 97 3.51 -12.63 3.33
N SER A 98 2.68 -13.67 3.18
CA SER A 98 2.51 -14.36 1.88
C SER A 98 1.91 -13.43 0.82
N TRP A 99 1.08 -12.47 1.23
CA TRP A 99 0.55 -11.43 0.36
C TRP A 99 1.67 -10.55 -0.20
N SER A 100 2.58 -10.10 0.67
CA SER A 100 3.78 -9.36 0.23
C SER A 100 4.72 -10.21 -0.63
N LEU A 101 4.84 -11.51 -0.33
CA LEU A 101 5.65 -12.43 -1.12
C LEU A 101 5.16 -12.53 -2.57
N ASN A 102 3.85 -12.63 -2.79
CA ASN A 102 3.27 -12.67 -4.12
C ASN A 102 3.66 -11.43 -4.95
N ILE A 103 3.58 -10.25 -4.35
CA ILE A 103 3.97 -9.00 -5.01
C ILE A 103 5.47 -9.00 -5.34
N MET A 104 6.31 -9.44 -4.40
CA MET A 104 7.76 -9.53 -4.65
C MET A 104 8.08 -10.47 -5.82
N MET A 105 7.41 -11.61 -5.89
CA MET A 105 7.57 -12.55 -7.01
C MET A 105 7.14 -11.93 -8.33
N GLU A 106 6.00 -11.22 -8.35
CA GLU A 106 5.50 -10.56 -9.55
C GLU A 106 6.45 -9.46 -10.05
N ARG A 107 6.93 -8.61 -9.13
CA ARG A 107 7.93 -7.58 -9.42
C ARG A 107 9.21 -8.18 -9.99
N HIS A 108 9.64 -9.32 -9.46
CA HIS A 108 10.80 -10.06 -9.95
C HIS A 108 10.57 -10.60 -11.36
N ALA A 109 9.43 -11.24 -11.61
CA ALA A 109 9.07 -11.81 -12.90
C ALA A 109 8.97 -10.74 -14.00
N ARG A 110 8.40 -9.57 -13.70
CA ARG A 110 8.27 -8.44 -14.63
C ARG A 110 9.58 -7.69 -14.89
N ASN A 111 10.67 -8.07 -14.22
CA ASN A 111 11.96 -7.39 -14.27
C ASN A 111 11.84 -5.87 -14.04
N ILE A 112 10.92 -5.46 -13.16
CA ILE A 112 10.76 -4.05 -12.79
C ILE A 112 12.08 -3.62 -12.13
N ARG A 113 12.85 -2.83 -12.88
CA ARG A 113 14.26 -2.51 -12.61
C ARG A 113 14.43 -2.05 -11.16
N LYS A 114 15.37 -2.67 -10.45
CA LYS A 114 15.84 -2.25 -9.13
C LYS A 114 16.39 -0.82 -9.17
N LYS A 115 15.55 0.21 -8.96
CA LYS A 115 16.03 1.42 -8.31
C LYS A 115 15.82 1.23 -6.80
N LYS A 116 16.85 0.67 -6.16
CA LYS A 116 16.97 0.42 -4.70
C LYS A 116 15.63 0.16 -3.99
N ALA A 117 15.15 -1.09 -4.06
CA ALA A 117 14.23 -1.61 -3.06
C ALA A 117 14.87 -1.37 -1.69
N SER A 118 14.20 -0.58 -0.88
CA SER A 118 14.63 -0.34 0.49
C SER A 118 13.55 -0.94 1.34
N GLN A 119 13.92 -1.74 2.33
CA GLN A 119 12.95 -2.30 3.25
C GLN A 119 12.44 -1.17 4.12
N ILE A 120 11.12 -0.95 4.09
CA ILE A 120 10.42 -0.29 5.18
C ILE A 120 9.33 -1.24 5.61
N PHE A 121 9.23 -1.34 6.93
CA PHE A 121 8.38 -2.25 7.64
C PHE A 121 6.97 -1.68 7.67
N ILE A 122 6.08 -2.26 6.85
CA ILE A 122 4.65 -2.21 7.16
C ILE A 122 4.38 -3.50 7.92
N TYR A 123 3.94 -3.39 9.18
CA TYR A 123 3.59 -4.54 10.01
C TYR A 123 2.35 -5.24 9.41
N ASN A 124 2.33 -6.56 9.44
CA ASN A 124 1.09 -7.33 9.49
C ASN A 124 1.39 -8.57 10.35
N PHE A 125 0.49 -8.89 11.28
CA PHE A 125 0.53 -10.13 12.08
C PHE A 125 -0.01 -11.31 11.28
#